data_AF-A0A2C9M7Z6-F1
#
_entry.id   AF-A0A2C9M7Z6-F1
#
_cell.length_a   1.000
_cell.length_b   1.000
_cell.length_c   1.000
_cell.angle_alpha   90.00
_cell.angle_beta   90.00
_cell.angle_gamma   90.00
#
_symmetry.space_group_name_H-M   'P 1'
#
loop_
_entity.id
_entity.type
_entity.pdbx_description
1 polymer ?
#
loop_
_entity_poly.entity_id
_entity_poly.type
_entity_poly.pdbx_seq_one_letter_code
_entity_poly.pdbx_strand_id
1 'polypeptide(L)'
;MVLETVLMLELPELDNKRTKDSYLQILGLATDNPIVKINNQLYSSKMANTLGSHLFLEVSDNTGGADAMVEKIHANSVMVTDKSLKLEPVYLEKKPNNEPTQSSQ
;
A
#
# COMPACT_ATOMS: atom_id res chain seq x y z
N MET A 1 -7.99 19.20 15.16
CA MET A 1 -7.68 19.18 13.71
C MET A 1 -6.95 17.87 13.46
N VAL A 2 -7.57 16.91 12.79
CA VAL A 2 -6.91 15.64 12.43
C VAL A 2 -6.11 15.91 11.16
N LEU A 3 -4.79 15.68 11.20
CA LEU A 3 -3.92 15.86 10.04
C LEU A 3 -4.04 14.60 9.18
N GLU A 4 -4.81 14.67 8.10
CA GLU A 4 -4.84 13.60 7.10
C GLU A 4 -3.47 13.53 6.41
N THR A 5 -2.89 12.33 6.31
CA THR A 5 -1.59 12.11 5.66
C THR A 5 -1.80 11.20 4.46
N VAL A 6 -1.40 11.68 3.28
CA VAL A 6 -1.42 10.92 2.03
C VAL A 6 -0.04 10.33 1.77
N LEU A 7 0.00 9.05 1.40
CA LEU A 7 1.23 8.32 1.10
C LEU A 7 1.04 7.45 -0.14
N MET A 8 2.09 7.31 -0.95
CA MET A 8 2.10 6.38 -2.08
C MET A 8 2.49 4.97 -1.62
N LEU A 9 1.65 3.96 -1.89
CA LEU A 9 2.01 2.56 -1.66
C LEU A 9 2.72 2.00 -2.90
N GLU A 10 4.04 1.83 -2.80
CA GLU A 10 4.86 1.26 -3.88
C GLU A 10 4.87 -0.27 -3.79
N LEU A 11 4.10 -0.90 -4.68
CA LEU A 11 4.03 -2.35 -4.78
C LEU A 11 5.15 -2.88 -5.69
N PRO A 12 5.86 -3.95 -5.30
CA PRO A 12 6.79 -4.62 -6.22
C PRO A 12 6.03 -5.11 -7.44
N GLU A 13 6.73 -5.28 -8.57
CA GLU A 13 6.17 -5.83 -9.80
C GLU A 13 5.55 -7.20 -9.51
N LEU A 14 4.25 -7.20 -9.31
CA LEU A 14 3.44 -8.39 -9.12
C LEU A 14 2.92 -8.80 -10.48
N ASP A 15 2.95 -10.11 -10.75
CA ASP A 15 2.29 -10.71 -11.89
C ASP A 15 0.84 -10.21 -11.94
N ASN A 16 0.53 -9.43 -12.98
CA ASN A 16 -0.56 -8.45 -13.06
C ASN A 16 -1.98 -9.06 -13.05
N LYS A 17 -2.41 -9.64 -11.92
CA LYS A 17 -3.81 -10.00 -11.69
C LYS A 17 -4.29 -9.45 -10.36
N ARG A 18 -4.25 -8.12 -10.23
CA ARG A 18 -5.08 -7.44 -9.23
C ARG A 18 -6.53 -7.66 -9.62
N THR A 19 -7.17 -8.64 -8.98
CA THR A 19 -8.61 -8.80 -9.05
C THR A 19 -9.26 -7.63 -8.34
N LYS A 20 -10.45 -7.22 -8.78
CA LYS A 20 -11.24 -6.14 -8.15
C LYS A 20 -11.46 -6.37 -6.64
N ASP A 21 -11.29 -7.61 -6.17
CA ASP A 21 -11.49 -8.04 -4.78
C ASP A 21 -10.19 -8.14 -3.96
N SER A 22 -9.19 -7.32 -4.26
CA SER A 22 -7.93 -7.34 -3.51
C SER A 22 -8.11 -6.72 -2.11
N TYR A 23 -7.74 -7.46 -1.06
CA TYR A 23 -7.81 -6.98 0.33
C TYR A 23 -6.44 -6.48 0.81
N LEU A 24 -6.41 -5.29 1.41
CA LEU A 24 -5.24 -4.65 2.01
C LEU A 24 -5.41 -4.61 3.54
N GLN A 25 -4.41 -5.13 4.28
CA GLN A 25 -4.34 -5.04 5.74
C GLN A 25 -2.98 -4.47 6.14
N ILE A 26 -2.95 -3.53 7.09
CA ILE A 26 -1.72 -2.92 7.60
C ILE A 26 -1.64 -3.16 9.10
N LEU A 27 -0.54 -3.74 9.55
CA LEU A 27 -0.23 -3.96 10.95
C LEU A 27 0.90 -3.02 11.38
N GLY A 28 0.67 -2.26 12.46
CA GLY A 28 1.68 -1.38 13.02
C GLY A 28 1.93 -0.12 12.18
N LEU A 29 0.89 0.53 11.64
CA LEU A 29 1.03 1.76 10.85
C LEU A 29 1.82 2.88 11.56
N ALA A 30 1.82 2.88 12.90
CA ALA A 30 2.56 3.84 13.73
C ALA A 30 4.03 3.45 13.96
N THR A 31 4.51 2.33 13.43
CA THR A 31 5.91 1.89 13.55
C THR A 31 6.72 2.32 12.33
N ASP A 32 8.04 2.33 12.46
CA ASP A 32 8.95 2.65 11.34
C ASP A 32 8.90 1.60 10.22
N ASN A 33 8.50 0.37 10.55
CA ASN A 33 8.43 -0.76 9.62
C ASN A 33 7.08 -1.48 9.77
N PRO A 34 5.99 -0.91 9.23
CA PRO A 34 4.71 -1.60 9.22
C PRO A 34 4.80 -2.92 8.46
N ILE A 35 3.91 -3.85 8.78
CA ILE A 35 3.71 -5.06 7.96
C ILE A 35 2.45 -4.86 7.13
N VAL A 36 2.56 -5.09 5.83
CA VAL A 36 1.44 -4.96 4.90
C VAL A 36 1.11 -6.33 4.36
N LYS A 37 -0.17 -6.70 4.39
CA LYS A 37 -0.69 -7.92 3.78
C LYS A 37 -1.63 -7.55 2.66
N ILE A 38 -1.36 -8.10 1.48
CA ILE A 38 -2.21 -7.94 0.30
C ILE A 38 -2.59 -9.34 -0.16
N ASN A 39 -3.88 -9.65 -0.10
CA ASN A 39 -4.40 -10.99 -0.33
C ASN A 39 -3.68 -12.03 0.57
N ASN A 40 -2.91 -12.95 -0.02
CA ASN A 40 -2.16 -13.98 0.70
C ASN A 40 -0.65 -13.75 0.72
N GLN A 41 -0.20 -12.52 0.40
CA GLN A 41 1.21 -12.13 0.40
C GLN A 41 1.48 -11.12 1.50
N LEU A 42 2.60 -11.30 2.19
CA LEU A 42 3.08 -10.45 3.27
C LEU A 42 4.28 -9.65 2.81
N TYR A 43 4.34 -8.41 3.26
CA TYR A 43 5.38 -7.45 2.94
C TYR A 43 5.88 -6.78 4.21
N SER A 44 7.20 -6.68 4.37
CA SER A 44 7.77 -5.62 5.18
C SER A 44 7.61 -4.32 4.42
N SER A 45 7.44 -3.23 5.17
CA SER A 45 7.34 -1.92 4.57
C SER A 45 8.32 -0.95 5.20
N LYS A 46 8.79 0.00 4.39
CA LYS A 46 9.71 1.05 4.82
C LYS A 46 9.26 2.37 4.23
N MET A 47 9.12 3.37 5.11
CA MET A 47 8.87 4.74 4.68
C MET A 47 10.08 5.29 3.91
N ALA A 48 9.81 5.92 2.78
CA ALA A 48 10.80 6.56 1.94
C ALA A 48 10.30 7.94 1.50
N ASN A 49 11.24 8.87 1.32
CA ASN A 49 10.97 10.11 0.60
C ASN A 49 11.33 9.89 -0.86
N THR A 50 10.51 10.41 -1.76
CA THR A 50 10.74 10.31 -3.20
C THR A 50 11.51 11.52 -3.71
N LEU A 51 12.25 11.32 -4.81
CA LEU A 51 12.84 12.44 -5.55
C LEU A 51 11.75 13.05 -6.42
N GLY A 52 11.09 14.09 -5.91
CA GLY A 52 9.95 14.74 -6.54
C GLY A 52 8.68 14.58 -5.71
N SER A 53 7.53 14.53 -6.37
CA SER A 53 6.24 14.34 -5.68
C SER A 53 5.29 13.53 -6.53
N HIS A 54 4.46 12.73 -5.88
CA HIS A 54 3.30 12.11 -6.49
C HIS A 54 2.13 13.09 -6.48
N LEU A 55 1.43 13.17 -7.62
CA LEU A 55 0.21 13.95 -7.80
C LEU A 55 -0.96 12.99 -7.99
N PHE A 56 -1.92 13.01 -7.08
CA PHE A 56 -3.17 12.25 -7.19
C PHE A 56 -4.28 13.20 -7.62
N LEU A 57 -4.98 12.84 -8.69
CA LEU A 57 -6.12 13.58 -9.22
C LEU A 57 -7.37 12.73 -9.04
N GLU A 58 -8.33 13.22 -8.27
CA GLU A 58 -9.65 12.61 -8.19
C GLU A 58 -10.49 13.13 -9.36
N VAL A 59 -10.89 12.24 -10.26
CA VAL A 59 -11.70 12.57 -11.45
C VAL A 59 -13.01 11.79 -11.35
N SER A 60 -14.14 12.46 -11.59
CA SER A 60 -15.43 11.79 -11.71
C SER A 60 -15.58 11.12 -13.08
N ASP A 61 -15.96 9.84 -13.11
CA ASP A 61 -16.33 9.11 -14.32
C ASP A 61 -17.67 9.61 -14.88
N ASN A 62 -17.69 10.77 -15.53
CA ASN A 62 -18.83 11.20 -16.34
C ASN A 62 -18.68 10.67 -17.77
N THR A 63 -18.52 9.36 -17.98
CA THR A 63 -18.65 8.78 -19.32
C THR A 63 -20.12 8.50 -19.63
N GLY A 64 -20.88 9.56 -19.89
CA GLY A 64 -22.30 9.48 -20.25
C GLY A 64 -22.58 10.04 -21.64
N GLY A 65 -22.84 9.15 -22.62
CA GLY A 65 -23.55 9.49 -23.87
C GLY A 65 -22.68 9.66 -25.11
N ALA A 66 -23.19 9.14 -26.23
CA ALA A 66 -22.51 8.98 -27.53
C ALA A 66 -22.23 10.28 -28.32
N ASP A 67 -22.02 11.42 -27.65
CA ASP A 67 -21.77 12.71 -28.32
C ASP A 67 -20.81 13.64 -27.54
N ALA A 68 -19.79 13.06 -26.89
CA ALA A 68 -18.84 13.82 -26.09
C ALA A 68 -17.70 14.39 -26.97
N MET A 69 -17.92 15.56 -27.56
CA MET A 69 -16.83 16.49 -27.89
C MET A 69 -15.97 16.70 -26.64
N VAL A 70 -14.78 16.11 -26.60
CA VAL A 70 -13.67 16.32 -25.64
C VAL A 70 -14.12 17.02 -24.35
N GLU A 71 -14.82 16.29 -23.48
CA GLU A 71 -15.12 16.81 -22.15
C GLU A 71 -13.77 17.02 -21.44
N LYS A 72 -13.50 18.26 -21.05
CA LYS A 72 -12.32 18.62 -20.28
C LYS A 72 -12.36 17.82 -18.98
N ILE A 73 -11.37 16.96 -18.76
CA ILE A 73 -11.19 16.24 -17.51
C ILE A 73 -11.18 17.26 -16.37
N HIS A 74 -12.23 17.25 -15.54
CA HIS A 74 -12.33 18.10 -14.35
C HIS A 74 -11.79 17.32 -13.16
N ALA A 75 -10.70 17.80 -12.57
CA ALA A 75 -10.18 17.24 -11.33
C ALA A 75 -10.98 17.83 -10.15
N ASN A 76 -11.65 16.97 -9.39
CA ASN A 76 -12.41 17.35 -8.21
C ASN A 76 -11.49 17.65 -7.02
N SER A 77 -10.35 16.95 -6.95
CA SER A 77 -9.37 17.11 -5.90
C SER A 77 -7.96 16.83 -6.41
N VAL A 78 -6.98 17.48 -5.79
CA VAL A 78 -5.56 17.31 -6.04
C VAL A 78 -4.85 17.06 -4.72
N MET A 79 -4.18 15.92 -4.60
CA MET A 79 -3.35 15.60 -3.45
C MET A 79 -1.89 15.44 -3.88
N VAL A 80 -0.97 15.93 -3.06
CA VAL A 80 0.48 15.88 -3.32
C VAL A 80 1.17 15.21 -2.14
N THR A 81 2.09 14.30 -2.42
CA THR A 81 2.95 13.70 -1.40
C THR A 81 4.35 13.40 -1.94
N ASP A 82 5.36 13.64 -1.11
CA ASP A 82 6.73 13.20 -1.31
C ASP A 82 7.03 11.91 -0.54
N LYS A 83 6.05 11.36 0.19
CA LYS A 83 6.20 10.14 0.98
C LYS A 83 5.68 8.94 0.25
N SER A 84 6.48 7.88 0.26
CA SER A 84 6.07 6.57 -0.19
C SER A 84 6.36 5.50 0.85
N LEU A 85 5.59 4.42 0.77
CA LEU A 85 5.77 3.21 1.54
C LEU A 85 6.21 2.11 0.57
N LYS A 86 7.50 1.76 0.64
CA LYS A 86 8.09 0.72 -0.20
C LYS A 86 7.85 -0.64 0.43
N LEU A 87 7.46 -1.61 -0.39
CA LEU A 87 7.11 -2.95 0.06
C LEU A 87 8.11 -3.98 -0.45
N GLU A 88 8.57 -4.83 0.47
CA GLU A 88 9.46 -5.96 0.17
C GLU A 88 8.79 -7.27 0.64
N PRO A 89 8.71 -8.32 -0.20
CA PRO A 89 8.09 -9.59 0.19
C PRO A 89 8.78 -10.21 1.40
N VAL A 90 8.00 -10.71 2.36
CA VAL A 90 8.54 -11.41 3.55
C VAL A 90 7.87 -12.77 3.71
N TYR A 91 8.69 -13.76 4.07
CA TYR A 91 8.24 -15.11 4.39
C TYR A 91 8.31 -15.32 5.90
N LEU A 92 7.24 -15.88 6.46
CA LEU A 92 7.18 -16.15 7.90
C LEU A 92 7.95 -17.43 8.23
N GLU A 93 8.94 -17.30 9.08
CA GLU A 93 9.67 -18.43 9.64
C GLU A 93 9.15 -18.77 11.04
N LYS A 94 9.08 -20.08 11.33
CA LYS A 94 8.79 -20.52 12.70
C LYS A 94 9.98 -20.19 13.58
N LYS A 95 9.75 -19.51 14.72
CA LYS A 95 10.79 -19.42 15.74
C LYS A 95 11.15 -20.84 16.21
N PRO A 96 12.44 -21.16 16.40
CA PRO A 96 12.83 -22.43 16.98
C PRO A 96 12.21 -22.56 18.37
N ASN A 97 11.54 -23.69 18.62
CA ASN A 97 11.08 -24.06 19.95
C ASN A 97 12.31 -24.31 20.82
N ASN A 98 12.74 -23.30 21.57
CA ASN A 98 13.58 -23.52 22.74
C ASN A 98 12.67 -24.05 23.86
N GLU A 99 12.19 -25.29 23.69
CA GLU A 99 11.64 -26.02 24.82
C GLU A 99 12.79 -26.31 25.78
N PRO A 100 12.70 -25.92 27.06
CA PRO A 100 13.72 -26.28 28.03
C PRO A 100 13.73 -27.80 28.12
N THR A 101 14.86 -28.41 27.76
CA THR A 101 15.11 -29.83 27.97
C THR A 101 15.07 -30.06 29.48
N GLN A 102 13.93 -30.52 29.99
CA GLN A 102 13.86 -31.09 31.33
C GLN A 102 14.75 -32.33 31.31
N SER A 103 15.95 -32.17 31.86
CA SER A 103 16.82 -33.27 32.21
C SER A 103 16.18 -33.98 33.39
N SER A 104 15.35 -34.98 33.10
CA SER A 104 14.94 -35.96 34.10
C SER A 104 16.18 -36.78 34.47
N GLN A 105 16.73 -36.52 35.65
CA GLN A 105 17.57 -37.46 36.39
C GLN A 105 16.70 -38.54 37.03
#